data_AF-Q8CBI0-F1
#
_entry.id   AF-Q8CBI0-F1
#
_cell.length_a   1.000
_cell.length_b   1.000
_cell.length_c   1.000
_cell.angle_alpha   90.00
_cell.angle_beta   90.00
_cell.angle_gamma   90.00
#
_symmetry.space_group_name_H-M   'P 1'
#
loop_
_entity.id
_entity.type
_entity.pdbx_description
1 polymer ?
#
loop_
_entity_poly.entity_id
_entity_poly.type
_entity_poly.pdbx_seq_one_letter_code
_entity_poly.pdbx_strand_id
1 'polypeptide(L)'
;MVQKSYIYNPGRREPKGYSWEGCRRRVVFLCPPLLLHTCSSLLFFLQGFEPRDTEIGRRLEVWKAMQALTGPKNLLSLSPDPEMNSSSLLSTLSPAAWGRAEESVVRTKRMVGPVEVKEEENFFCGRPEKSHAKLVFVSTSGGSLWNLQAIHSMCRIEQEQIRSHISFGALCQRSAANECCPSWSLGNYLAVLSNRSSCQDTTQADTDRTLALLRFCATFYHRGVLVPACVGSSQDKPPFCAQVPAKCTGSNVVYEFLHYLLDRDFLSPQTADYQVPSLKFALLFLPIIKTSSLLDIYLDGLGDPIKVSDN
;
A
#
# COMPACT_ATOMS: atom_id res chain seq x y z
N MET A 1 23.27 13.57 0.27
CA MET A 1 23.35 12.18 -0.22
C MET A 1 22.03 11.40 -0.24
N VAL A 2 20.89 12.04 0.02
CA VAL A 2 19.56 11.69 -0.55
C VAL A 2 19.00 13.03 -1.14
N GLN A 3 17.84 13.23 -1.78
CA GLN A 3 16.72 12.36 -2.15
C GLN A 3 15.98 12.86 -3.41
N LYS A 4 15.12 12.00 -3.99
CA LYS A 4 13.92 12.39 -4.76
C LYS A 4 12.79 11.39 -4.51
N SER A 5 11.74 11.79 -3.80
CA SER A 5 10.56 10.96 -3.52
C SER A 5 9.58 10.97 -4.70
N TYR A 6 9.26 9.80 -5.26
CA TYR A 6 8.21 9.67 -6.28
C TYR A 6 7.13 8.66 -5.84
N ILE A 7 5.86 9.01 -6.04
CA ILE A 7 4.74 8.07 -5.88
C ILE A 7 4.63 7.26 -7.18
N TYR A 8 5.03 5.98 -7.14
CA TYR A 8 4.91 5.09 -8.29
C TYR A 8 3.45 4.81 -8.65
N ASN A 9 3.08 5.10 -9.89
CA ASN A 9 1.76 4.85 -10.45
C ASN A 9 1.90 3.98 -11.72
N PRO A 10 1.47 2.70 -11.70
CA PRO A 10 1.72 1.76 -12.80
C PRO A 10 0.78 2.01 -13.98
N GLY A 11 1.11 3.00 -14.83
CA GLY A 11 0.21 3.40 -15.91
C GLY A 11 0.70 4.41 -16.94
N ARG A 12 2.02 4.65 -17.11
CA ARG A 12 2.51 5.55 -18.17
C ARG A 12 3.59 4.92 -19.06
N ARG A 13 3.29 4.89 -20.37
CA ARG A 13 4.29 5.04 -21.43
C ARG A 13 4.82 6.48 -21.40
N GLU A 14 6.07 6.65 -21.79
CA GLU A 14 6.74 7.96 -21.84
C GLU A 14 6.03 8.93 -22.80
N PRO A 15 5.72 10.16 -22.38
CA PRO A 15 5.60 11.29 -23.29
C PRO A 15 6.96 11.96 -23.46
N LYS A 16 7.32 12.29 -24.71
CA LYS A 16 8.53 13.07 -25.02
C LYS A 16 8.49 14.43 -24.32
N GLY A 17 9.65 14.91 -23.90
CA GLY A 17 9.76 16.09 -23.05
C GLY A 17 9.33 17.39 -23.74
N TYR A 18 8.68 18.25 -22.96
CA TYR A 18 8.54 19.68 -23.23
C TYR A 18 8.91 20.44 -21.96
N SER A 19 9.82 21.40 -22.11
CA SER A 19 10.23 22.30 -21.02
C SER A 19 9.13 23.33 -20.76
N TRP A 20 8.89 23.63 -19.48
CA TRP A 20 8.06 24.77 -19.06
C TRP A 20 8.78 25.52 -17.95
N GLU A 21 9.55 26.53 -18.34
CA GLU A 21 10.09 27.52 -17.42
C GLU A 21 9.01 28.51 -16.99
N GLY A 22 9.06 28.91 -15.72
CA GLY A 22 8.65 30.25 -15.29
C GLY A 22 7.16 30.56 -15.20
N CYS A 23 6.60 30.43 -14.00
CA CYS A 23 5.49 31.30 -13.56
C CYS A 23 5.78 31.86 -12.17
N ARG A 24 6.46 33.03 -12.11
CA ARG A 24 6.66 33.76 -10.84
C ARG A 24 5.35 34.43 -10.42
N ARG A 25 5.07 34.37 -9.10
CA ARG A 25 3.91 35.01 -8.48
C ARG A 25 3.88 36.52 -8.75
N ARG A 26 2.75 37.04 -9.22
CA ARG A 26 2.20 38.34 -8.82
C ARG A 26 0.69 38.20 -8.65
N VAL A 27 0.23 38.27 -7.41
CA VAL A 27 -1.19 38.44 -7.11
C VAL A 27 -1.47 39.94 -7.14
N VAL A 28 -2.27 40.39 -8.10
CA VAL A 28 -2.87 41.73 -8.11
C VAL A 28 -4.37 41.52 -8.13
N PHE A 29 -5.03 41.81 -7.01
CA PHE A 29 -6.49 41.82 -6.95
C PHE A 29 -7.03 43.08 -7.61
N LEU A 30 -7.58 42.92 -8.82
CA LEU A 30 -8.49 43.88 -9.43
C LEU A 30 -9.69 43.09 -9.96
N CYS A 31 -10.85 43.28 -9.34
CA CYS A 31 -12.12 42.67 -9.74
C CYS A 31 -13.03 43.76 -10.29
N PRO A 32 -13.47 43.65 -11.55
CA PRO A 32 -14.87 43.91 -11.86
C PRO A 32 -15.44 42.92 -12.91
N PRO A 33 -16.74 43.02 -13.18
CA PRO A 33 -17.74 42.08 -12.70
C PRO A 33 -17.75 40.74 -13.46
N LEU A 34 -17.69 39.61 -12.74
CA LEU A 34 -17.81 38.29 -13.35
C LEU A 34 -19.27 37.98 -13.71
N LEU A 35 -19.57 38.07 -15.01
CA LEU A 35 -20.62 37.27 -15.66
C LEU A 35 -20.45 35.79 -15.31
N LEU A 36 -21.58 35.07 -15.30
CA LEU A 36 -21.80 33.65 -15.00
C LEU A 36 -20.75 32.68 -15.60
N HIS A 37 -19.57 32.62 -15.02
CA HIS A 37 -18.63 31.52 -15.18
C HIS A 37 -18.68 30.66 -13.93
N THR A 38 -19.43 29.56 -14.01
CA THR A 38 -19.31 28.44 -13.07
C THR A 38 -17.84 28.05 -12.99
N CYS A 39 -17.23 28.22 -11.82
CA CYS A 39 -15.82 27.91 -11.60
C CYS A 39 -15.55 26.47 -12.05
N SER A 40 -14.80 26.31 -13.14
CA SER A 40 -14.57 24.99 -13.74
C SER A 40 -13.70 24.18 -12.80
N SER A 41 -14.29 23.17 -12.17
CA SER A 41 -13.67 22.40 -11.11
C SER A 41 -12.51 21.56 -11.65
N LEU A 42 -11.28 22.09 -11.56
CA LEU A 42 -10.01 21.41 -11.86
C LEU A 42 -9.70 20.22 -10.90
N LEU A 43 -10.68 19.79 -10.10
CA LEU A 43 -10.64 18.71 -9.13
C LEU A 43 -10.31 17.34 -9.73
N PHE A 44 -10.49 17.16 -11.05
CA PHE A 44 -10.12 15.93 -11.74
C PHE A 44 -9.42 16.23 -13.07
N PHE A 45 -8.08 16.13 -13.07
CA PHE A 45 -7.23 16.37 -14.26
C PHE A 45 -7.55 15.44 -15.46
N LEU A 46 -8.22 14.31 -15.22
CA LEU A 46 -8.61 13.34 -16.24
C LEU A 46 -10.09 13.42 -16.67
N GLN A 47 -10.85 14.42 -16.20
CA GLN A 47 -12.25 14.56 -16.60
C GLN A 47 -12.36 14.90 -18.09
N GLY A 48 -13.07 14.06 -18.87
CA GLY A 48 -13.22 14.22 -20.31
C GLY A 48 -12.21 13.45 -21.16
N PHE A 49 -11.36 12.61 -20.58
CA PHE A 49 -10.50 11.66 -21.32
C PHE A 49 -11.25 10.38 -21.77
N GLU A 50 -12.55 10.26 -21.46
CA GLU A 50 -13.40 9.22 -22.02
C GLU A 50 -13.52 9.34 -23.56
N PRO A 51 -13.36 8.24 -24.33
CA PRO A 51 -13.39 8.27 -25.80
C PRO A 51 -14.83 8.43 -26.33
N ARG A 52 -15.30 9.68 -26.40
CA ARG A 52 -16.61 10.05 -26.97
C ARG A 52 -16.72 9.70 -28.45
N ASP A 53 -17.96 9.52 -28.91
CA ASP A 53 -18.35 9.27 -30.30
C ASP A 53 -17.75 8.04 -30.99
N THR A 54 -17.00 7.21 -30.26
CA THR A 54 -16.58 5.87 -30.70
C THR A 54 -17.65 4.83 -30.39
N GLU A 55 -17.77 3.79 -31.22
CA GLU A 55 -18.67 2.65 -30.97
C GLU A 55 -18.40 1.98 -29.61
N ILE A 56 -17.12 1.90 -29.23
CA ILE A 56 -16.68 1.37 -27.92
C ILE A 56 -17.10 2.32 -26.79
N GLY A 57 -16.93 3.63 -26.97
CA GLY A 57 -17.36 4.66 -26.02
C GLY A 57 -18.85 4.61 -25.74
N ARG A 58 -19.69 4.60 -26.80
CA ARG A 58 -21.15 4.49 -26.68
C ARG A 58 -21.58 3.24 -25.93
N ARG A 59 -21.00 2.07 -26.26
CA ARG A 59 -21.28 0.80 -25.55
C ARG A 59 -20.87 0.87 -24.08
N LEU A 60 -19.72 1.49 -23.78
CA LEU A 60 -19.24 1.67 -22.41
C LEU A 60 -20.11 2.65 -21.60
N GLU A 61 -20.61 3.72 -22.21
CA GLU A 61 -21.55 4.66 -21.59
C GLU A 61 -22.89 3.99 -21.29
N VAL A 62 -23.47 3.25 -22.25
CA VAL A 62 -24.69 2.46 -22.04
C VAL A 62 -24.48 1.41 -20.95
N TRP A 63 -23.34 0.72 -20.92
CA TRP A 63 -23.02 -0.24 -19.86
C TRP A 63 -22.90 0.42 -18.47
N LYS A 64 -22.21 1.58 -18.38
CA LYS A 64 -22.12 2.36 -17.13
C LYS A 64 -23.50 2.82 -16.66
N ALA A 65 -24.35 3.30 -17.57
CA ALA A 65 -25.72 3.70 -17.25
C ALA A 65 -26.56 2.51 -16.77
N MET A 66 -26.47 1.37 -17.45
CA MET A 66 -27.11 0.12 -17.01
C MET A 66 -26.63 -0.28 -15.60
N GLN A 67 -25.32 -0.26 -15.35
CA GLN A 67 -24.74 -0.59 -14.05
C GLN A 67 -25.23 0.35 -12.94
N ALA A 68 -25.33 1.66 -13.20
CA ALA A 68 -25.86 2.64 -12.26
C ALA A 68 -27.36 2.47 -11.97
N LEU A 69 -28.13 1.97 -12.95
CA LEU A 69 -29.57 1.71 -12.81
C LEU A 69 -29.88 0.31 -12.28
N THR A 70 -28.92 -0.61 -12.21
CA THR A 70 -29.05 -1.90 -11.51
C THR A 70 -28.74 -1.78 -10.03
N GLY A 71 -29.45 -2.53 -9.19
CA GLY A 71 -29.22 -2.60 -7.74
C GLY A 71 -30.53 -2.56 -6.94
N PRO A 72 -30.51 -2.89 -5.64
CA PRO A 72 -31.70 -2.78 -4.79
C PRO A 72 -32.26 -1.36 -4.80
N LYS A 73 -33.58 -1.23 -4.96
CA LYS A 73 -34.31 0.05 -5.10
C LYS A 73 -33.96 0.91 -6.34
N ASN A 74 -33.16 0.42 -7.29
CA ASN A 74 -32.91 1.10 -8.56
C ASN A 74 -33.87 0.63 -9.67
N LEU A 75 -34.00 1.43 -10.73
CA LEU A 75 -35.00 1.26 -11.80
C LEU A 75 -34.88 -0.05 -12.62
N LEU A 76 -33.69 -0.66 -12.67
CA LEU A 76 -33.43 -1.97 -13.27
C LEU A 76 -33.18 -3.05 -12.20
N SER A 77 -33.84 -2.96 -11.05
CA SER A 77 -33.88 -4.05 -10.05
C SER A 77 -34.73 -5.22 -10.55
N LEU A 78 -34.12 -6.39 -10.66
CA LEU A 78 -34.84 -7.68 -10.81
C LEU A 78 -35.16 -8.33 -9.44
N SER A 79 -34.79 -7.69 -8.33
CA SER A 79 -35.15 -8.13 -6.98
C SER A 79 -36.46 -7.47 -6.56
N PRO A 80 -37.43 -8.21 -5.97
CA PRO A 80 -38.57 -7.60 -5.30
C PRO A 80 -38.09 -6.67 -4.18
N ASP A 81 -38.80 -5.57 -3.99
CA ASP A 81 -38.51 -4.57 -2.96
C ASP A 81 -38.94 -5.13 -1.59
N PRO A 82 -38.08 -5.13 -0.55
CA PRO A 82 -38.46 -5.63 0.77
C PRO A 82 -39.48 -4.74 1.51
N GLU A 83 -39.83 -3.56 0.99
CA GLU A 83 -40.77 -2.62 1.62
C GLU A 83 -42.23 -2.76 1.14
N MET A 84 -42.76 -3.98 1.26
CA MET A 84 -44.21 -4.21 1.33
C MET A 84 -44.55 -5.09 2.53
N ASN A 85 -44.86 -4.43 3.66
CA ASN A 85 -45.95 -4.79 4.58
C ASN A 85 -45.99 -3.84 5.79
N SER A 86 -46.74 -2.75 5.66
CA SER A 86 -47.18 -1.90 6.76
C SER A 86 -48.68 -2.11 7.04
N SER A 87 -49.01 -3.09 7.87
CA SER A 87 -50.30 -3.19 8.56
C SER A 87 -50.14 -3.99 9.84
N SER A 88 -50.72 -3.52 10.93
CA SER A 88 -50.67 -4.14 12.25
C SER A 88 -51.46 -5.44 12.34
N LEU A 89 -51.13 -6.32 13.29
CA LEU A 89 -51.96 -6.56 14.49
C LEU A 89 -51.33 -7.58 15.46
N LEU A 90 -51.61 -7.34 16.74
CA LEU A 90 -51.52 -8.22 17.93
C LEU A 90 -50.18 -8.82 18.40
N SER A 91 -49.90 -8.47 19.65
CA SER A 91 -48.96 -9.06 20.60
C SER A 91 -49.27 -10.52 20.97
N THR A 92 -48.26 -11.18 21.55
CA THR A 92 -48.36 -12.33 22.49
C THR A 92 -48.86 -13.66 21.96
N LEU A 93 -47.95 -14.64 21.79
CA LEU A 93 -47.83 -15.82 22.66
C LEU A 93 -46.80 -16.83 22.08
N SER A 94 -46.13 -17.55 22.99
CA SER A 94 -45.32 -18.74 22.75
C SER A 94 -45.79 -19.79 23.79
N PRO A 95 -45.53 -21.12 23.68
CA PRO A 95 -45.08 -21.94 22.55
C PRO A 95 -46.05 -23.10 22.22
N ALA A 96 -45.94 -23.72 21.04
CA ALA A 96 -46.40 -25.10 20.83
C ALA A 96 -45.64 -25.78 19.67
N ALA A 97 -45.37 -27.07 19.82
CA ALA A 97 -44.63 -27.87 18.83
C ALA A 97 -45.57 -28.56 17.84
N TRP A 98 -45.13 -28.69 16.58
CA TRP A 98 -45.25 -29.94 15.82
C TRP A 98 -44.19 -29.97 14.72
N GLY A 99 -43.56 -31.13 14.55
CA GLY A 99 -42.59 -31.37 13.48
C GLY A 99 -43.21 -32.21 12.37
N ARG A 100 -42.75 -31.96 11.14
CA ARG A 100 -42.43 -33.04 10.19
C ARG A 100 -41.37 -32.53 9.21
N ALA A 101 -40.49 -33.42 8.79
CA ALA A 101 -39.46 -33.10 7.81
C ALA A 101 -40.04 -33.00 6.41
N GLU A 102 -39.53 -32.05 5.62
CA GLU A 102 -39.21 -32.34 4.23
C GLU A 102 -38.00 -31.51 3.77
N GLU A 103 -37.43 -31.89 2.65
CA GLU A 103 -36.01 -31.79 2.34
C GLU A 103 -35.75 -30.67 1.33
N SER A 104 -34.97 -29.63 1.68
CA SER A 104 -34.56 -28.62 0.70
C SER A 104 -33.13 -28.11 0.90
N VAL A 105 -32.24 -28.67 0.06
CA VAL A 105 -30.98 -28.11 -0.46
C VAL A 105 -30.28 -27.06 0.42
N VAL A 106 -29.26 -27.51 1.13
CA VAL A 106 -28.28 -26.67 1.83
C VAL A 106 -27.58 -25.73 0.83
N ARG A 107 -28.09 -24.50 0.69
CA ARG A 107 -27.32 -23.42 0.08
C ARG A 107 -26.37 -22.87 1.14
N THR A 108 -25.19 -23.48 1.25
CA THR A 108 -24.12 -23.02 2.15
C THR A 108 -23.78 -21.56 1.85
N LYS A 109 -24.35 -20.63 2.64
CA LYS A 109 -23.81 -19.26 2.74
C LYS A 109 -22.34 -19.43 3.10
N ARG A 110 -21.43 -18.96 2.23
CA ARG A 110 -20.05 -18.74 2.63
C ARG A 110 -20.05 -17.65 3.70
N MET A 111 -20.19 -18.05 4.95
CA MET A 111 -19.73 -17.27 6.08
C MET A 111 -18.21 -17.20 5.95
N VAL A 112 -17.74 -16.19 5.22
CA VAL A 112 -16.47 -15.58 5.57
C VAL A 112 -16.75 -14.90 6.90
N GLY A 113 -16.65 -15.67 7.99
CA GLY A 113 -16.42 -15.07 9.29
C GLY A 113 -15.16 -14.21 9.18
N PRO A 114 -15.07 -13.08 9.89
CA PRO A 114 -13.82 -12.37 9.97
C PRO A 114 -12.78 -13.38 10.46
N VAL A 115 -11.79 -13.67 9.63
CA VAL A 115 -10.58 -14.34 10.11
C VAL A 115 -9.85 -13.28 10.88
N GLU A 116 -10.27 -13.09 12.13
CA GLU A 116 -9.45 -12.53 13.18
C GLU A 116 -8.29 -13.52 13.36
N VAL A 117 -7.33 -13.44 12.42
CA VAL A 117 -5.97 -13.88 12.69
C VAL A 117 -5.61 -13.12 13.94
N LYS A 118 -5.49 -13.85 15.05
CA LYS A 118 -5.01 -13.30 16.30
C LYS A 118 -3.59 -12.84 16.00
N GLU A 119 -3.43 -11.56 15.69
CA GLU A 119 -2.16 -10.99 15.30
C GLU A 119 -1.23 -11.10 16.50
N GLU A 120 -0.42 -12.18 16.50
CA GLU A 120 0.81 -12.25 17.29
C GLU A 120 1.56 -10.93 17.13
N GLU A 121 2.20 -10.45 18.20
CA GLU A 121 2.71 -9.08 18.36
C GLU A 121 3.69 -8.68 17.24
N ASN A 122 3.13 -8.34 16.08
CA ASN A 122 3.87 -8.00 14.90
C ASN A 122 4.40 -6.58 15.09
N PHE A 123 5.73 -6.44 15.03
CA PHE A 123 6.40 -5.15 15.04
C PHE A 123 5.80 -4.15 14.02
N PHE A 124 5.26 -4.67 12.91
CA PHE A 124 4.45 -3.92 11.97
C PHE A 124 2.97 -4.28 12.15
N CYS A 125 2.06 -3.30 12.05
CA CYS A 125 0.62 -3.51 12.20
C CYS A 125 -0.01 -4.21 10.97
N GLY A 126 0.36 -5.46 10.75
CA GLY A 126 0.00 -6.25 9.57
C GLY A 126 0.99 -6.10 8.41
N ARG A 127 0.52 -6.44 7.20
CA ARG A 127 1.34 -6.51 5.98
C ARG A 127 1.23 -5.24 5.14
N PRO A 128 2.27 -4.86 4.37
CA PRO A 128 2.24 -3.68 3.51
C PRO A 128 1.27 -3.87 2.33
N GLU A 129 0.18 -3.10 2.30
CA GLU A 129 -0.84 -3.19 1.25
C GLU A 129 -0.66 -2.20 0.07
N LYS A 130 -1.51 -2.33 -0.97
CA LYS A 130 -1.60 -1.38 -2.08
C LYS A 130 -2.29 -0.05 -1.69
N SER A 131 -3.16 -0.08 -0.69
CA SER A 131 -3.89 1.06 -0.09
C SER A 131 -2.95 2.05 0.61
N HIS A 132 -1.91 1.54 1.27
CA HIS A 132 -0.90 2.32 1.98
C HIS A 132 -0.10 3.27 1.09
N ALA A 133 0.14 4.47 1.61
CA ALA A 133 0.98 5.48 1.00
C ALA A 133 2.43 5.01 0.89
N LYS A 134 3.12 5.44 -0.18
CA LYS A 134 4.45 4.91 -0.53
C LYS A 134 5.42 6.01 -0.88
N LEU A 135 6.65 5.88 -0.41
CA LEU A 135 7.79 6.69 -0.81
C LEU A 135 8.78 5.79 -1.55
N VAL A 136 9.28 6.26 -2.69
CA VAL A 136 10.39 5.63 -3.42
C VAL A 136 11.62 6.50 -3.22
N PHE A 137 12.69 5.91 -2.71
CA PHE A 137 13.98 6.57 -2.49
C PHE A 137 14.94 6.26 -3.63
N VAL A 138 15.83 7.20 -3.94
CA VAL A 138 16.92 7.08 -4.92
C VAL A 138 18.13 7.86 -4.42
N SER A 139 19.33 7.33 -4.65
CA SER A 139 20.58 7.99 -4.27
C SER A 139 20.87 9.21 -5.14
N THR A 140 21.27 10.32 -4.52
CA THR A 140 21.70 11.53 -5.25
C THR A 140 23.14 11.46 -5.75
N SER A 141 23.98 10.59 -5.16
CA SER A 141 25.35 10.34 -5.61
C SER A 141 25.47 9.22 -6.65
N GLY A 142 24.37 8.57 -7.01
CA GLY A 142 24.36 7.37 -7.88
C GLY A 142 24.88 6.09 -7.20
N GLY A 143 25.29 6.15 -5.93
CA GLY A 143 25.70 4.99 -5.14
C GLY A 143 24.53 4.09 -4.72
N SER A 144 24.84 2.87 -4.27
CA SER A 144 23.85 1.92 -3.75
C SER A 144 23.14 2.45 -2.50
N LEU A 145 21.82 2.27 -2.41
CA LEU A 145 21.04 2.48 -1.19
C LEU A 145 21.27 1.38 -0.14
N TRP A 146 21.93 0.27 -0.50
CA TRP A 146 22.39 -0.75 0.45
C TRP A 146 23.70 -0.30 1.12
N ASN A 147 23.60 0.73 1.96
CA ASN A 147 24.67 1.34 2.74
C ASN A 147 24.08 1.86 4.05
N LEU A 148 24.75 1.64 5.19
CA LEU A 148 24.29 2.09 6.50
C LEU A 148 23.93 3.58 6.52
N GLN A 149 24.76 4.44 5.93
CA GLN A 149 24.50 5.89 5.88
C GLN A 149 23.22 6.21 5.07
N ALA A 150 22.99 5.50 3.96
CA ALA A 150 21.78 5.68 3.16
C ALA A 150 20.54 5.19 3.92
N ILE A 151 20.63 4.06 4.62
CA ILE A 151 19.56 3.50 5.45
C ILE A 151 19.17 4.48 6.56
N HIS A 152 20.15 5.00 7.31
CA HIS A 152 19.92 6.00 8.36
C HIS A 152 19.34 7.32 7.81
N SER A 153 19.81 7.79 6.65
CA SER A 153 19.27 8.99 6.00
C SER A 153 17.82 8.80 5.56
N MET A 154 17.46 7.64 4.98
CA MET A 154 16.07 7.34 4.62
C MET A 154 15.15 7.32 5.85
N CYS A 155 15.62 6.75 6.96
CA CYS A 155 14.91 6.79 8.24
C CYS A 155 14.79 8.20 8.83
N ARG A 156 15.84 9.02 8.72
CA ARG A 156 15.83 10.41 9.19
C ARG A 156 14.82 11.24 8.40
N ILE A 157 14.82 11.12 7.08
CA ILE A 157 13.90 11.87 6.21
C ILE A 157 12.44 11.43 6.43
N GLU A 158 12.17 10.16 6.68
CA GLU A 158 10.84 9.71 7.12
C GLU A 158 10.44 10.36 8.46
N GLN A 159 11.34 10.37 9.43
CA GLN A 159 11.08 10.93 10.76
C GLN A 159 10.88 12.45 10.73
N GLU A 160 11.75 13.19 10.03
CA GLU A 160 11.80 14.65 10.00
C GLU A 160 10.77 15.28 9.06
N GLN A 161 10.44 14.64 7.93
CA GLN A 161 9.53 15.21 6.93
C GLN A 161 8.10 14.66 6.98
N ILE A 162 7.89 13.46 7.55
CA ILE A 162 6.58 12.79 7.56
C ILE A 162 6.04 12.61 8.97
N ARG A 163 6.82 11.99 9.88
CA ARG A 163 6.35 11.65 11.23
C ARG A 163 6.27 12.85 12.18
N SER A 164 7.10 13.86 11.97
CA SER A 164 7.10 15.15 12.68
C SER A 164 5.84 15.99 12.42
N HIS A 165 5.14 15.72 11.30
CA HIS A 165 4.05 16.56 10.83
C HIS A 165 2.83 16.45 11.74
N ILE A 166 2.24 17.60 12.10
CA ILE A 166 1.13 17.70 13.06
C ILE A 166 -0.05 16.75 12.74
N SER A 167 -0.39 16.60 11.46
CA SER A 167 -1.48 15.73 10.99
C SER A 167 -1.13 14.23 10.96
N PHE A 168 0.15 13.84 11.08
CA PHE A 168 0.57 12.44 10.97
C PHE A 168 -0.09 11.56 12.04
N GLY A 169 -0.10 12.02 13.29
CA GLY A 169 -0.69 11.28 14.42
C GLY A 169 -2.21 11.04 14.29
N ALA A 170 -2.92 11.84 13.49
CA ALA A 170 -4.35 11.65 13.22
C ALA A 170 -4.63 10.72 12.03
N LEU A 171 -3.63 10.51 11.15
CA LEU A 171 -3.76 9.73 9.92
C LEU A 171 -3.07 8.35 9.98
N CYS A 172 -2.20 8.14 10.96
CA CYS A 172 -1.50 6.88 11.15
C CYS A 172 -2.48 5.75 11.55
N GLN A 173 -2.27 4.56 10.98
CA GLN A 173 -2.74 3.31 11.56
C GLN A 173 -2.11 3.15 12.94
N ARG A 174 -2.90 2.63 13.89
CA ARG A 174 -2.49 2.46 15.28
C ARG A 174 -2.42 0.99 15.68
N SER A 175 -1.49 0.69 16.58
CA SER A 175 -1.36 -0.61 17.23
C SER A 175 -2.41 -0.81 18.33
N ALA A 176 -2.48 -2.00 18.90
CA ALA A 176 -3.31 -2.28 20.08
C ALA A 176 -2.95 -1.41 21.30
N ALA A 177 -1.73 -0.90 21.38
CA ALA A 177 -1.27 0.05 22.40
C ALA A 177 -1.69 1.52 22.11
N ASN A 178 -2.48 1.77 21.06
CA ASN A 178 -2.88 3.09 20.58
C ASN A 178 -1.69 3.96 20.10
N GLU A 179 -0.56 3.36 19.73
CA GLU A 179 0.62 4.05 19.19
C GLU A 179 0.62 4.01 17.65
N CYS A 180 1.21 5.00 16.99
CA CYS A 180 1.37 4.96 15.52
C CYS A 180 2.32 3.81 15.11
N CYS A 181 1.89 3.01 14.16
CA CYS A 181 2.64 1.83 13.71
C CYS A 181 4.02 2.17 13.11
N PRO A 182 5.03 1.29 13.24
CA PRO A 182 6.25 1.35 12.44
C PRO A 182 5.96 1.26 10.94
N SER A 183 6.65 2.06 10.15
CA SER A 183 6.55 2.05 8.68
C SER A 183 7.30 0.84 8.12
N TRP A 184 6.78 0.22 7.07
CA TRP A 184 7.49 -0.86 6.38
C TRP A 184 8.60 -0.25 5.51
N SER A 185 9.78 -0.07 6.10
CA SER A 185 10.96 0.58 5.51
C SER A 185 12.18 -0.35 5.53
N LEU A 186 13.15 -0.07 4.65
CA LEU A 186 14.41 -0.81 4.58
C LEU A 186 15.12 -0.90 5.94
N GLY A 187 15.18 0.23 6.67
CA GLY A 187 15.81 0.31 7.98
C GLY A 187 15.01 -0.39 9.08
N ASN A 188 13.68 -0.30 9.08
CA ASN A 188 12.86 -0.97 10.10
C ASN A 188 12.88 -2.49 9.93
N TYR A 189 12.88 -2.99 8.69
CA TYR A 189 13.07 -4.43 8.43
C TYR A 189 14.47 -4.90 8.83
N LEU A 190 15.51 -4.09 8.59
CA LEU A 190 16.87 -4.37 9.06
C LEU A 190 16.95 -4.44 10.58
N ALA A 191 16.27 -3.53 11.28
CA ALA A 191 16.17 -3.51 12.74
C ALA A 191 15.51 -4.79 13.27
N VAL A 192 14.36 -5.18 12.73
CA VAL A 192 13.64 -6.41 13.12
C VAL A 192 14.48 -7.67 12.90
N LEU A 193 15.15 -7.80 11.74
CA LEU A 193 16.02 -8.97 11.48
C LEU A 193 17.27 -9.02 12.38
N SER A 194 17.61 -7.92 13.05
CA SER A 194 18.80 -7.77 13.89
C SER A 194 18.46 -7.55 15.37
N ASN A 195 17.20 -7.76 15.77
CA ASN A 195 16.68 -7.52 17.12
C ASN A 195 17.02 -6.12 17.67
N ARG A 196 16.87 -5.07 16.83
CA ARG A 196 17.02 -3.66 17.22
C ARG A 196 15.65 -3.00 17.43
N SER A 197 15.61 -2.01 18.30
CA SER A 197 14.42 -1.18 18.60
C SER A 197 14.07 -0.20 17.48
N SER A 198 15.07 0.50 16.94
CA SER A 198 14.91 1.53 15.91
C SER A 198 15.82 1.26 14.71
N CYS A 199 15.42 1.75 13.54
CA CYS A 199 16.28 1.73 12.37
C CYS A 199 17.53 2.63 12.47
N GLN A 200 17.58 3.56 13.42
CA GLN A 200 18.79 4.33 13.73
C GLN A 200 19.79 3.54 14.59
N ASP A 201 19.34 2.47 15.26
CA ASP A 201 20.19 1.61 16.09
C ASP A 201 20.92 0.52 15.28
N THR A 202 20.69 0.47 13.96
CA THR A 202 21.28 -0.55 13.09
C THR A 202 22.76 -0.26 12.84
N THR A 203 23.55 -1.32 12.63
CA THR A 203 24.99 -1.21 12.43
C THR A 203 25.42 -1.75 11.07
N GLN A 204 26.67 -1.49 10.67
CA GLN A 204 27.23 -2.05 9.44
C GLN A 204 27.22 -3.59 9.47
N ALA A 205 27.57 -4.19 10.62
CA ALA A 205 27.52 -5.64 10.80
C ALA A 205 26.10 -6.22 10.65
N ASP A 206 25.07 -5.46 11.01
CA ASP A 206 23.66 -5.86 10.84
C ASP A 206 23.25 -5.81 9.37
N THR A 207 23.74 -4.79 8.64
CA THR A 207 23.61 -4.62 7.18
C THR A 207 24.26 -5.78 6.42
N ASP A 208 25.48 -6.17 6.81
CA ASP A 208 26.24 -7.23 6.15
C ASP A 208 25.64 -8.63 6.41
N ARG A 209 25.23 -8.91 7.65
CA ARG A 209 24.54 -10.16 8.02
C ARG A 209 23.22 -10.32 7.28
N THR A 210 22.42 -9.25 7.23
CA THR A 210 21.14 -9.25 6.52
C THR A 210 21.35 -9.43 5.02
N LEU A 211 22.37 -8.81 4.42
CA LEU A 211 22.70 -9.03 3.01
C LEU A 211 23.07 -10.50 2.71
N ALA A 212 23.85 -11.13 3.59
CA ALA A 212 24.20 -12.55 3.45
C ALA A 212 22.97 -13.47 3.56
N LEU A 213 22.05 -13.18 4.50
CA LEU A 213 20.78 -13.89 4.62
C LEU A 213 19.90 -13.73 3.38
N LEU A 214 19.73 -12.49 2.90
CA LEU A 214 18.92 -12.18 1.72
C LEU A 214 19.49 -12.83 0.46
N ARG A 215 20.81 -12.79 0.23
CA ARG A 215 21.49 -13.52 -0.87
C ARG A 215 21.15 -15.00 -0.88
N PHE A 216 21.26 -15.64 0.29
CA PHE A 216 20.97 -17.07 0.45
C PHE A 216 19.50 -17.38 0.13
N CYS A 217 18.57 -16.60 0.70
CA CYS A 217 17.13 -16.81 0.52
C CYS A 217 16.61 -16.39 -0.87
N ALA A 218 17.25 -15.43 -1.54
CA ALA A 218 16.89 -14.97 -2.88
C ALA A 218 16.91 -16.10 -3.91
N THR A 219 17.80 -17.09 -3.76
CA THR A 219 17.85 -18.27 -4.63
C THR A 219 16.55 -19.09 -4.61
N PHE A 220 15.90 -19.21 -3.44
CA PHE A 220 14.62 -19.91 -3.28
C PHE A 220 13.43 -19.03 -3.69
N TYR A 221 13.54 -17.71 -3.49
CA TYR A 221 12.55 -16.72 -3.93
C TYR A 221 12.44 -16.65 -5.46
N HIS A 222 13.56 -16.48 -6.17
CA HIS A 222 13.55 -16.39 -7.63
C HIS A 222 13.20 -17.71 -8.34
N ARG A 223 13.31 -18.86 -7.64
CA ARG A 223 12.78 -20.16 -8.09
C ARG A 223 11.28 -20.33 -7.81
N GLY A 224 10.62 -19.39 -7.14
CA GLY A 224 9.20 -19.46 -6.79
C GLY A 224 8.85 -20.44 -5.66
N VAL A 225 9.85 -20.93 -4.90
CA VAL A 225 9.63 -21.91 -3.83
C VAL A 225 9.44 -21.24 -2.47
N LEU A 226 10.16 -20.13 -2.21
CA LEU A 226 9.90 -19.28 -1.04
C LEU A 226 8.68 -18.39 -1.32
N VAL A 227 7.55 -18.76 -0.71
CA VAL A 227 6.25 -18.06 -0.80
C VAL A 227 5.66 -17.83 0.61
N PRO A 228 4.68 -16.93 0.79
CA PRO A 228 4.13 -16.63 2.12
C PRO A 228 3.54 -17.84 2.86
N ALA A 229 3.01 -18.82 2.12
CA ALA A 229 2.47 -20.06 2.68
C ALA A 229 3.52 -20.97 3.35
N CYS A 230 4.82 -20.68 3.19
CA CYS A 230 5.91 -21.42 3.85
C CYS A 230 6.31 -20.84 5.21
N VAL A 231 5.72 -19.73 5.65
CA VAL A 231 6.05 -19.06 6.91
C VAL A 231 5.25 -19.67 8.09
N GLY A 232 5.83 -19.70 9.28
CA GLY A 232 5.18 -20.18 10.51
C GLY A 232 5.69 -21.53 11.01
N SER A 233 4.87 -22.23 11.80
CA SER A 233 5.20 -23.54 12.40
C SER A 233 5.15 -24.69 11.39
N SER A 234 5.93 -25.75 11.60
CA SER A 234 6.15 -26.81 10.60
C SER A 234 4.93 -27.72 10.33
N GLN A 235 3.88 -27.69 11.15
CA GLN A 235 2.77 -28.64 11.07
C GLN A 235 1.75 -28.30 9.97
N ASP A 236 1.57 -27.03 9.64
CA ASP A 236 0.61 -26.56 8.62
C ASP A 236 1.24 -26.23 7.26
N LYS A 237 2.55 -26.50 7.09
CA LYS A 237 3.26 -26.11 5.87
C LYS A 237 2.99 -27.06 4.70
N PRO A 238 2.71 -26.53 3.50
CA PRO A 238 2.69 -27.34 2.28
C PRO A 238 4.00 -28.13 2.11
N PRO A 239 3.96 -29.37 1.59
CA PRO A 239 5.14 -30.25 1.52
C PRO A 239 6.28 -29.68 0.65
N PHE A 240 5.97 -28.82 -0.32
CA PHE A 240 7.00 -28.16 -1.13
C PHE A 240 7.87 -27.19 -0.31
N CYS A 241 7.37 -26.65 0.80
CA CYS A 241 8.11 -25.76 1.69
C CYS A 241 9.28 -26.46 2.41
N ALA A 242 9.30 -27.79 2.47
CA ALA A 242 10.42 -28.56 3.02
C ALA A 242 11.75 -28.35 2.25
N GLN A 243 11.68 -27.87 1.01
CA GLN A 243 12.85 -27.48 0.21
C GLN A 243 13.45 -26.13 0.61
N VAL A 244 12.75 -25.34 1.44
CA VAL A 244 13.16 -23.99 1.81
C VAL A 244 13.79 -24.01 3.22
N PRO A 245 15.04 -23.51 3.39
CA PRO A 245 15.71 -23.51 4.69
C PRO A 245 14.93 -22.74 5.77
N ALA A 246 14.95 -23.26 7.00
CA ALA A 246 14.26 -22.64 8.15
C ALA A 246 14.62 -21.16 8.36
N LYS A 247 15.87 -20.76 8.09
CA LYS A 247 16.32 -19.35 8.17
C LYS A 247 15.57 -18.39 7.23
N CYS A 248 15.01 -18.90 6.12
CA CYS A 248 14.23 -18.12 5.17
C CYS A 248 12.71 -18.16 5.45
N THR A 249 12.26 -19.10 6.29
CA THR A 249 10.83 -19.32 6.60
C THR A 249 10.45 -19.02 8.05
N GLY A 250 11.43 -18.65 8.89
CA GLY A 250 11.22 -18.37 10.32
C GLY A 250 10.37 -17.11 10.58
N SER A 251 10.35 -16.15 9.65
CA SER A 251 9.45 -15.00 9.69
C SER A 251 9.07 -14.56 8.28
N ASN A 252 7.92 -13.88 8.12
CA ASN A 252 7.50 -13.35 6.81
C ASN A 252 8.40 -12.20 6.32
N VAL A 253 9.17 -11.61 7.25
CA VAL A 253 10.05 -10.45 7.05
C VAL A 253 10.96 -10.68 5.86
N VAL A 254 11.63 -11.84 5.75
CA VAL A 254 12.56 -12.15 4.64
C VAL A 254 11.87 -12.15 3.27
N TYR A 255 10.67 -12.74 3.18
CA TYR A 255 9.89 -12.75 1.93
C TYR A 255 9.44 -11.34 1.56
N GLU A 256 8.85 -10.61 2.50
CA GLU A 256 8.36 -9.25 2.28
C GLU A 256 9.47 -8.27 1.90
N PHE A 257 10.66 -8.42 2.50
CA PHE A 257 11.86 -7.65 2.18
C PHE A 257 12.22 -7.81 0.69
N LEU A 258 12.33 -9.05 0.21
CA LEU A 258 12.63 -9.39 -1.20
C LEU A 258 11.50 -9.05 -2.17
N HIS A 259 10.24 -9.10 -1.72
CA HIS A 259 9.07 -8.97 -2.59
C HIS A 259 8.53 -7.54 -2.73
N TYR A 260 8.69 -6.70 -1.69
CA TYR A 260 8.08 -5.37 -1.64
C TYR A 260 9.08 -4.22 -1.52
N LEU A 261 10.14 -4.35 -0.73
CA LEU A 261 10.99 -3.21 -0.36
C LEU A 261 12.18 -2.99 -1.31
N LEU A 262 12.70 -4.08 -1.87
CA LEU A 262 13.87 -4.08 -2.74
C LEU A 262 13.50 -3.92 -4.21
N ASP A 263 14.42 -3.32 -4.98
CA ASP A 263 14.33 -3.26 -6.44
C ASP A 263 14.36 -4.68 -7.03
N ARG A 264 13.58 -4.93 -8.08
CA ARG A 264 13.44 -6.25 -8.72
C ARG A 264 14.78 -6.80 -9.24
N ASP A 265 15.66 -5.91 -9.65
CA ASP A 265 16.96 -6.25 -10.25
C ASP A 265 18.07 -6.44 -9.17
N PHE A 266 17.76 -6.14 -7.90
CA PHE A 266 18.64 -6.37 -6.75
C PHE A 266 18.55 -7.83 -6.29
N LEU A 267 19.71 -8.49 -6.13
CA LEU A 267 19.82 -9.94 -5.83
C LEU A 267 19.18 -10.89 -6.85
N SER A 268 18.85 -10.39 -8.05
CA SER A 268 18.39 -11.21 -9.17
C SER A 268 19.39 -12.35 -9.50
N PRO A 269 18.99 -13.43 -10.19
CA PRO A 269 19.91 -14.50 -10.57
C PRO A 269 21.11 -14.05 -11.42
N GLN A 270 21.07 -12.87 -12.03
CA GLN A 270 22.18 -12.27 -12.79
C GLN A 270 23.14 -11.42 -11.93
N THR A 271 22.68 -11.00 -10.75
CA THR A 271 23.37 -10.03 -9.86
C THR A 271 23.61 -10.56 -8.44
N ALA A 272 23.11 -11.75 -8.10
CA ALA A 272 23.24 -12.37 -6.77
C ALA A 272 24.70 -12.63 -6.36
N ASP A 273 25.53 -13.07 -7.32
CA ASP A 273 26.95 -13.39 -7.11
C ASP A 273 27.86 -12.14 -7.10
N TYR A 274 27.33 -10.95 -7.39
CA TYR A 274 28.12 -9.72 -7.36
C TYR A 274 28.49 -9.39 -5.92
N GLN A 275 29.78 -9.14 -5.64
CA GLN A 275 30.28 -8.81 -4.31
C GLN A 275 29.59 -7.60 -3.68
N VAL A 276 29.19 -6.61 -4.49
CA VAL A 276 28.45 -5.42 -4.07
C VAL A 276 27.26 -5.19 -5.01
N PRO A 277 26.06 -5.72 -4.70
CA PRO A 277 24.86 -5.44 -5.47
C PRO A 277 24.41 -3.99 -5.25
N SER A 278 24.08 -3.29 -6.33
CA SER A 278 23.63 -1.89 -6.25
C SER A 278 22.10 -1.83 -6.15
N LEU A 279 21.60 -1.39 -4.99
CA LEU A 279 20.18 -1.10 -4.78
C LEU A 279 19.89 0.31 -5.30
N LYS A 280 19.27 0.42 -6.47
CA LYS A 280 18.97 1.71 -7.12
C LYS A 280 17.80 2.43 -6.46
N PHE A 281 16.76 1.68 -6.13
CA PHE A 281 15.53 2.16 -5.53
C PHE A 281 15.20 1.36 -4.27
N ALA A 282 14.72 2.05 -3.23
CA ALA A 282 14.16 1.42 -2.04
C ALA A 282 12.72 1.91 -1.87
N LEU A 283 11.79 0.99 -1.64
CA LEU A 283 10.39 1.31 -1.38
C LEU A 283 10.14 1.36 0.13
N LEU A 284 9.33 2.32 0.56
CA LEU A 284 8.86 2.47 1.93
C LEU A 284 7.34 2.62 1.89
N PHE A 285 6.65 1.86 2.74
CA PHE A 285 5.21 2.01 2.93
C PHE A 285 4.98 2.70 4.27
N LEU A 286 4.24 3.81 4.24
CA LEU A 286 3.81 4.52 5.43
C LEU A 286 2.58 3.81 6.02
N PRO A 287 2.39 3.84 7.35
CA PRO A 287 1.19 3.36 8.03
C PRO A 287 0.02 4.33 7.82
N ILE A 288 -0.19 4.84 6.62
CA ILE A 288 -1.25 5.80 6.27
C ILE A 288 -1.92 5.32 4.99
N ILE A 289 -3.25 5.26 4.99
CA ILE A 289 -4.05 4.95 3.80
C ILE A 289 -4.02 6.14 2.83
N LYS A 290 -3.80 5.89 1.54
CA LYS A 290 -3.83 6.94 0.50
C LYS A 290 -5.19 7.62 0.45
N THR A 291 -5.23 8.84 0.95
CA THR A 291 -6.41 9.71 1.04
C THR A 291 -5.99 11.14 0.69
N SER A 292 -6.96 12.01 0.43
CA SER A 292 -6.69 13.44 0.15
C SER A 292 -6.02 14.16 1.33
N SER A 293 -6.26 13.74 2.58
CA SER A 293 -5.65 14.30 3.78
C SER A 293 -4.14 14.04 3.90
N LEU A 294 -3.56 13.16 3.09
CA LEU A 294 -2.10 13.03 2.98
C LEU A 294 -1.46 14.18 2.17
N LEU A 295 -2.25 14.93 1.39
CA LEU A 295 -1.73 15.97 0.50
C LEU A 295 -0.96 17.06 1.26
N ASP A 296 -1.45 17.47 2.43
CA ASP A 296 -0.82 18.50 3.24
C ASP A 296 0.59 18.06 3.70
N ILE A 297 0.71 16.84 4.23
CA ILE A 297 1.99 16.23 4.61
C ILE A 297 2.96 16.18 3.41
N TYR A 298 2.44 15.85 2.22
CA TYR A 298 3.24 15.84 1.00
C TYR A 298 3.71 17.25 0.59
N LEU A 299 2.84 18.25 0.62
CA LEU A 299 3.19 19.61 0.21
C LEU A 299 4.19 20.26 1.17
N ASP A 300 3.99 20.10 2.47
CA ASP A 300 4.82 20.74 3.50
C ASP A 300 6.17 20.03 3.69
N GLY A 301 6.18 18.68 3.73
CA GLY A 301 7.38 17.89 3.99
C GLY A 301 8.16 17.45 2.72
N LEU A 302 7.48 17.29 1.58
CA LEU A 302 8.10 16.74 0.35
C LEU A 302 7.96 17.62 -0.90
N GLY A 303 7.25 18.75 -0.82
CA GLY A 303 6.98 19.63 -1.97
C GLY A 303 8.21 20.37 -2.49
N ASP A 304 9.24 20.57 -1.65
CA ASP A 304 10.50 21.22 -2.00
C ASP A 304 11.66 20.21 -1.99
N PRO A 305 12.09 19.67 -3.14
CA PRO A 305 13.11 18.63 -3.21
C PRO A 305 14.50 19.09 -2.75
N ILE A 306 14.73 20.40 -2.56
CA ILE A 306 15.99 20.94 -2.01
C ILE A 306 16.03 20.76 -0.48
N LYS A 307 14.87 20.76 0.20
CA LYS A 307 14.78 20.57 1.66
C LYS A 307 14.80 19.10 2.08
N VAL A 308 14.37 18.20 1.19
CA VAL A 308 14.33 16.74 1.44
C VAL A 308 15.74 16.10 1.31
N SER A 309 16.75 16.84 0.86
CA SER A 309 18.10 16.29 0.72
C SER A 309 18.94 16.42 1.99
N ASP A 310 19.21 15.29 2.64
CA ASP A 310 20.28 15.13 3.65
C ASP A 310 21.64 15.46 3.03
N ASN A 311 22.09 16.72 3.09
CA ASN A 311 23.45 17.13 2.73
C ASN A 311 24.35 17.20 3.97
#